data_AF-A0A822IHQ9-F1
#
_entry.id   AF-A0A822IHQ9-F1
#
_cell.length_a   1.000
_cell.length_b   1.000
_cell.length_c   1.000
_cell.angle_alpha   90.00
_cell.angle_beta   90.00
_cell.angle_gamma   90.00
#
_symmetry.space_group_name_H-M   'P 1'
#
loop_
_entity.id
_entity.type
_entity.pdbx_description
1 polymer ?
#
loop_
_entity_poly.entity_id
_entity_poly.type
_entity_poly.pdbx_seq_one_letter_code
_entity_poly.pdbx_strand_id
1 'polypeptide(L)'
;MSKSNTIKQRSIYVYLPNEEMKKRWHDASIKRCASMSDFVVQNIEESLNVIQNDDYLSRAKLAEEVERLKKELIISEEKTRRQDILLQRYEEELREYRAKPFTEASFSGTRKFNEELINLLRAGKILTGDQIRERLGIKPTETEAVKAISQQLVGLETYGLIKLTKGGWKWIEML
;
A
#
# COMPACT_ATOMS: atom_id res chain seq x y z
N MET A 1 25.21 -40.81 29.17
CA MET A 1 24.94 -41.75 28.05
C MET A 1 25.73 -41.26 26.82
N SER A 2 26.45 -42.13 26.11
CA SER A 2 27.25 -41.70 24.95
C SER A 2 26.34 -41.41 23.73
N LYS A 3 26.70 -40.41 22.91
CA LYS A 3 25.93 -40.00 21.70
C LYS A 3 25.59 -41.19 20.77
N SER A 4 26.44 -42.20 20.75
CA SER A 4 26.28 -43.42 19.95
C SER A 4 25.10 -44.29 20.39
N ASN A 5 24.76 -44.33 21.68
CA ASN A 5 23.61 -45.10 22.18
C ASN A 5 22.28 -44.43 21.79
N THR A 6 22.24 -43.11 21.73
CA THR A 6 21.05 -42.34 21.32
C THR A 6 20.73 -42.49 19.83
N ILE A 7 21.76 -42.61 18.97
CA ILE A 7 21.57 -42.81 17.52
C ILE A 7 20.96 -44.19 17.23
N LYS A 8 21.43 -45.23 17.93
CA LYS A 8 20.90 -46.60 17.76
C LYS A 8 19.42 -46.71 18.14
N GLN A 9 18.97 -45.96 19.15
CA GLN A 9 17.57 -45.96 19.60
C GLN A 9 16.59 -45.37 18.58
N ARG A 10 17.06 -44.52 17.64
CA ARG A 10 16.23 -43.84 16.62
C ARG A 10 16.41 -44.42 15.21
N SER A 11 17.30 -45.40 15.06
CA SER A 11 17.64 -45.95 13.75
C SER A 11 16.63 -47.01 13.34
N ILE A 12 16.12 -46.91 12.10
CA ILE A 12 15.21 -47.89 11.52
C ILE A 12 15.91 -48.50 10.30
N TYR A 13 15.94 -49.83 10.23
CA TYR A 13 16.45 -50.57 9.08
C TYR A 13 15.29 -50.90 8.15
N VAL A 14 15.30 -50.32 6.95
CA VAL A 14 14.26 -50.55 5.94
C VAL A 14 14.84 -51.39 4.81
N TYR A 15 14.25 -52.55 4.57
CA TYR A 15 14.55 -53.36 3.40
C TYR A 15 13.70 -52.90 2.21
N LEU A 16 14.36 -52.54 1.12
CA LEU A 16 13.68 -52.18 -0.13
C LEU A 16 13.45 -53.44 -0.98
N PRO A 17 12.27 -53.57 -1.62
CA PRO A 17 11.91 -54.76 -2.40
C PRO A 17 12.88 -55.12 -3.53
N ASN A 18 13.54 -54.13 -4.14
CA ASN A 18 14.54 -54.35 -5.19
C ASN A 18 15.59 -53.21 -5.22
N GLU A 19 16.69 -53.47 -5.93
CA GLU A 19 17.79 -52.51 -6.07
C GLU A 19 17.42 -51.29 -6.92
N GLU A 20 16.54 -51.46 -7.91
CA GLU A 20 16.05 -50.37 -8.76
C GLU A 20 15.34 -49.29 -7.93
N MET A 21 14.55 -49.68 -6.93
CA MET A 21 13.87 -48.78 -6.02
C MET A 21 14.87 -47.99 -5.16
N LYS A 22 15.93 -48.64 -4.68
CA LYS A 22 17.02 -47.96 -3.96
C LYS A 22 17.71 -46.92 -4.83
N LYS A 23 18.01 -47.27 -6.08
CA LYS A 23 18.62 -46.33 -7.05
C LYS A 23 17.70 -45.15 -7.33
N ARG A 24 16.41 -45.40 -7.59
CA ARG A 24 15.41 -44.35 -7.82
C ARG A 24 15.30 -43.37 -6.64
N TRP A 25 15.31 -43.87 -5.41
CA TRP A 25 15.27 -43.04 -4.20
C TRP A 25 16.54 -42.21 -4.04
N HIS A 26 17.70 -42.79 -4.33
CA HIS A 26 18.98 -42.10 -4.28
C HIS A 26 19.05 -40.95 -5.28
N ASP A 27 18.62 -41.20 -6.52
CA ASP A 27 18.60 -40.18 -7.56
C ASP A 27 17.62 -39.05 -7.22
N ALA A 28 16.48 -39.38 -6.57
CA ALA A 28 15.51 -38.41 -6.10
C ALA A 28 16.04 -37.56 -4.93
N SER A 29 16.82 -38.14 -4.01
CA SER A 29 17.43 -37.39 -2.90
C SER A 29 18.48 -36.41 -3.41
N ILE A 30 19.32 -36.83 -4.38
CA ILE A 30 20.30 -35.95 -5.03
C ILE A 30 19.61 -34.78 -5.73
N LYS A 31 18.51 -35.01 -6.46
CA LYS A 31 17.74 -33.95 -7.12
C LYS A 31 17.20 -32.89 -6.15
N ARG A 32 16.94 -33.28 -4.89
CA ARG A 32 16.52 -32.37 -3.82
C ARG A 32 17.68 -31.84 -2.97
N CYS A 33 18.93 -32.09 -3.36
CA CYS A 33 20.14 -31.74 -2.62
C CYS A 33 20.11 -32.24 -1.16
N ALA A 34 19.56 -33.44 -0.94
CA ALA A 34 19.39 -34.04 0.38
C ALA A 34 20.12 -35.38 0.51
N SER A 35 20.50 -35.73 1.73
CA SER A 35 20.99 -37.09 2.03
C SER A 35 19.85 -38.10 1.86
N MET A 36 20.18 -39.37 1.59
CA MET A 36 19.16 -40.41 1.45
C MET A 36 18.31 -40.55 2.72
N SER A 37 18.92 -40.46 3.90
CA SER A 37 18.21 -40.52 5.18
C SER A 37 17.26 -39.34 5.35
N ASP A 38 17.71 -38.12 5.09
CA ASP A 38 16.87 -36.92 5.24
C ASP A 38 15.72 -36.92 4.24
N PHE A 39 15.98 -37.36 3.01
CA PHE A 39 14.95 -37.52 1.98
C PHE A 39 13.86 -38.49 2.42
N VAL A 40 14.22 -39.68 2.92
CA VAL A 40 13.24 -40.67 3.36
C VAL A 40 12.45 -40.15 4.56
N VAL A 41 13.14 -39.59 5.57
CA VAL A 41 12.47 -39.02 6.76
C VAL A 41 11.51 -37.91 6.37
N GLN A 42 11.92 -36.95 5.53
CA GLN A 42 11.05 -35.85 5.12
C GLN A 42 9.81 -36.32 4.38
N ASN A 43 9.93 -37.26 3.42
CA ASN A 43 8.76 -37.72 2.68
C ASN A 43 7.81 -38.54 3.58
N ILE A 44 8.33 -39.31 4.55
CA ILE A 44 7.50 -40.04 5.52
C ILE A 44 6.78 -39.06 6.45
N GLU A 45 7.50 -38.09 7.02
CA GLU A 45 6.92 -37.05 7.88
C GLU A 45 5.89 -36.20 7.13
N GLU A 46 6.16 -35.80 5.88
CA GLU A 46 5.17 -35.12 5.02
C GLU A 46 3.92 -35.98 4.83
N SER A 47 4.08 -37.28 4.55
CA SER A 47 2.94 -38.20 4.41
C SER A 47 2.16 -38.38 5.71
N LEU A 48 2.84 -38.45 6.86
CA LEU A 48 2.19 -38.58 8.17
C LEU A 48 1.43 -37.30 8.54
N ASN A 49 2.01 -36.14 8.26
CA ASN A 49 1.39 -34.85 8.54
C ASN A 49 0.12 -34.62 7.71
N VAL A 50 0.10 -35.04 6.44
CA VAL A 50 -1.13 -35.01 5.62
C VAL A 50 -2.24 -35.89 6.21
N ILE A 51 -1.89 -37.02 6.82
CA ILE A 51 -2.87 -37.94 7.42
C ILE A 51 -3.38 -37.42 8.78
N GLN A 52 -2.52 -36.80 9.56
CA GLN A 52 -2.84 -36.35 10.93
C GLN A 52 -3.45 -34.96 10.99
N ASN A 53 -3.23 -34.13 9.97
CA ASN A 53 -3.67 -32.74 9.95
C ASN A 53 -4.21 -32.40 8.56
N ASP A 54 -5.53 -32.28 8.46
CA ASP A 54 -6.24 -31.93 7.22
C ASP A 54 -5.76 -30.59 6.62
N ASP A 55 -5.24 -29.68 7.46
CA ASP A 55 -4.74 -28.37 7.05
C ASP A 55 -3.24 -28.37 6.69
N TYR A 56 -2.56 -29.53 6.70
CA TYR A 56 -1.16 -29.58 6.35
C TYR A 56 -0.92 -29.32 4.86
N LEU A 57 -0.25 -28.21 4.57
CA LEU A 57 0.20 -27.87 3.22
C LEU A 57 1.63 -28.33 3.00
N SER A 58 1.84 -29.11 1.93
CA SER A 58 3.19 -29.51 1.53
C SER A 58 4.04 -28.30 1.16
N ARG A 59 5.36 -28.43 1.29
CA ARG A 59 6.31 -27.36 0.94
C ARG A 59 6.14 -26.88 -0.51
N ALA A 60 5.81 -27.79 -1.42
CA ALA A 60 5.57 -27.45 -2.83
C ALA A 60 4.31 -26.58 -3.00
N LYS A 61 3.20 -26.94 -2.32
CA LYS A 61 1.95 -26.19 -2.38
C LYS A 61 2.10 -24.81 -1.72
N LEU A 62 2.84 -24.72 -0.62
CA LEU A 62 3.20 -23.44 0.00
C LEU A 62 4.05 -22.56 -0.94
N ALA A 63 5.02 -23.15 -1.64
CA ALA A 63 5.85 -22.40 -2.59
C ALA A 63 5.02 -21.88 -3.78
N GLU A 64 4.10 -22.68 -4.30
CA GLU A 64 3.17 -22.27 -5.35
C GLU A 64 2.26 -21.12 -4.89
N GLU A 65 1.72 -21.23 -3.68
CA GLU A 65 0.89 -20.19 -3.08
C GLU A 65 1.66 -18.87 -2.91
N VAL A 66 2.88 -18.94 -2.39
CA VAL A 66 3.75 -17.76 -2.24
C VAL A 66 4.02 -17.09 -3.59
N GLU A 67 4.32 -17.87 -4.63
CA GLU A 67 4.54 -17.30 -5.97
C GLU A 67 3.26 -16.72 -6.58
N ARG A 68 2.10 -17.32 -6.32
CA ARG A 68 0.80 -16.75 -6.72
C ARG A 68 0.55 -15.41 -6.02
N LEU A 69 0.68 -15.38 -4.70
CA LEU A 69 0.45 -14.19 -3.88
C LEU A 69 1.41 -13.05 -4.25
N LYS A 70 2.68 -13.35 -4.55
CA LYS A 70 3.63 -12.34 -5.05
C LYS A 70 3.18 -11.72 -6.36
N LYS A 71 2.68 -12.52 -7.31
CA LYS A 71 2.17 -12.01 -8.59
C LYS A 71 0.94 -11.14 -8.39
N GLU A 72 0.02 -11.57 -7.54
CA GLU A 72 -1.19 -10.80 -7.20
C GLU A 72 -0.83 -9.47 -6.52
N LEU A 73 0.15 -9.47 -5.63
CA LEU A 73 0.65 -8.26 -4.97
C LEU A 73 1.17 -7.25 -6.00
N ILE A 74 2.06 -7.68 -6.91
CA ILE A 74 2.61 -6.80 -7.96
C ILE A 74 1.49 -6.21 -8.82
N ILE A 75 0.53 -7.04 -9.26
CA ILE A 75 -0.61 -6.58 -10.08
C ILE A 75 -1.46 -5.56 -9.32
N SER A 76 -1.71 -5.80 -8.04
CA SER A 76 -2.50 -4.89 -7.19
C SER A 76 -1.77 -3.56 -6.98
N GLU A 77 -0.48 -3.59 -6.68
CA GLU A 77 0.34 -2.38 -6.51
C GLU A 77 0.39 -1.53 -7.78
N GLU A 78 0.55 -2.16 -8.95
CA GLU A 78 0.49 -1.46 -10.24
C GLU A 78 -0.89 -0.85 -10.53
N LYS A 79 -1.96 -1.52 -10.12
CA LYS A 79 -3.32 -1.00 -10.26
C LYS A 79 -3.53 0.22 -9.36
N THR A 80 -3.14 0.13 -8.09
CA THR A 80 -3.21 1.26 -7.14
C THR A 80 -2.42 2.45 -7.66
N ARG A 81 -1.17 2.24 -8.07
CA ARG A 81 -0.32 3.29 -8.64
C ARG A 81 -0.97 3.99 -9.85
N ARG A 82 -1.61 3.22 -10.74
CA ARG A 82 -2.32 3.79 -11.91
C ARG A 82 -3.54 4.61 -11.48
N GLN A 83 -4.30 4.11 -10.51
CA GLN A 83 -5.47 4.81 -9.98
C GLN A 83 -5.07 6.12 -9.30
N ASP A 84 -3.99 6.12 -8.51
CA ASP A 84 -3.48 7.33 -7.84
C ASP A 84 -3.06 8.41 -8.84
N ILE A 85 -2.39 8.03 -9.94
CA ILE A 85 -2.02 8.96 -11.01
C ILE A 85 -3.26 9.56 -11.67
N LEU A 86 -4.29 8.76 -11.93
CA LEU A 86 -5.53 9.25 -12.53
C LEU A 86 -6.30 10.18 -11.58
N LEU A 87 -6.41 9.80 -10.30
CA LEU A 87 -7.02 10.64 -9.27
C LEU A 87 -6.32 11.98 -9.17
N GLN A 88 -4.98 12.00 -9.12
CA GLN A 88 -4.21 13.22 -9.08
C GLN A 88 -4.49 14.14 -10.29
N ARG A 89 -4.56 13.58 -11.50
CA ARG A 89 -4.91 14.36 -12.71
C ARG A 89 -6.32 14.91 -12.65
N TYR A 90 -7.30 14.10 -12.23
CA TYR A 90 -8.68 14.57 -12.11
C TYR A 90 -8.84 15.65 -11.04
N GLU A 91 -8.11 15.55 -9.93
CA GLU A 91 -8.08 16.58 -8.91
C GLU A 91 -7.47 17.88 -9.44
N GLU A 92 -6.35 17.80 -10.17
CA GLU A 92 -5.71 18.94 -10.83
C GLU A 92 -6.69 19.62 -11.81
N GLU A 93 -7.35 18.86 -12.68
CA GLU A 93 -8.35 19.37 -13.62
C GLU A 93 -9.54 20.02 -12.90
N LEU A 94 -10.10 19.36 -11.87
CA LEU A 94 -11.20 19.93 -11.07
C LEU A 94 -10.79 21.23 -10.39
N ARG A 95 -9.57 21.33 -9.88
CA ARG A 95 -9.04 22.57 -9.30
C ARG A 95 -8.93 23.67 -10.36
N GLU A 96 -8.45 23.35 -11.56
CA GLU A 96 -8.40 24.31 -12.67
C GLU A 96 -9.81 24.80 -13.04
N TYR A 97 -10.78 23.89 -13.21
CA TYR A 97 -12.16 24.27 -13.50
C TYR A 97 -12.78 25.15 -12.42
N ARG A 98 -12.51 24.86 -11.14
CA ARG A 98 -12.96 25.67 -9.99
C ARG A 98 -12.25 27.01 -9.90
N ALA A 99 -11.05 27.13 -10.46
CA ALA A 99 -10.27 28.36 -10.47
C ALA A 99 -10.77 29.39 -11.49
N LYS A 100 -11.24 28.93 -12.67
CA LYS A 100 -11.70 29.80 -13.77
C LYS A 100 -12.65 30.94 -13.36
N PRO A 101 -13.69 30.71 -12.52
CA PRO A 101 -14.59 31.79 -12.06
C PRO A 101 -13.95 32.91 -11.23
N PHE A 102 -12.79 32.62 -10.62
CA PHE A 102 -12.02 33.58 -9.82
C PHE A 102 -10.95 34.27 -10.67
N THR A 103 -10.36 33.57 -11.63
CA THR A 103 -9.25 34.10 -12.42
C THR A 103 -9.68 34.86 -13.68
N GLU A 104 -10.84 34.54 -14.26
CA GLU A 104 -11.39 35.22 -15.44
C GLU A 104 -12.08 36.55 -15.07
N ALA A 105 -11.65 37.64 -15.73
CA ALA A 105 -12.17 38.98 -15.46
C ALA A 105 -13.63 39.19 -15.93
N SER A 106 -14.08 38.44 -16.93
CA SER A 106 -15.41 38.55 -17.55
C SER A 106 -16.44 37.53 -17.03
N PHE A 107 -16.13 36.82 -15.95
CA PHE A 107 -17.04 35.81 -15.42
C PHE A 107 -18.37 36.44 -14.94
N SER A 108 -19.49 35.94 -15.46
CA SER A 108 -20.84 36.31 -15.00
C SER A 108 -21.51 35.08 -14.37
N GLY A 109 -21.89 35.18 -13.10
CA GLY A 109 -22.47 34.08 -12.32
C GLY A 109 -22.13 34.14 -10.83
N THR A 110 -22.63 33.17 -10.06
CA THR A 110 -22.33 33.05 -8.62
C THR A 110 -21.01 32.33 -8.41
N ARG A 111 -20.02 33.03 -7.83
CA ARG A 111 -18.75 32.42 -7.41
C ARG A 111 -19.02 31.50 -6.21
N LYS A 112 -18.71 30.21 -6.34
CA LYS A 112 -18.72 29.27 -5.22
C LYS A 112 -17.33 29.19 -4.61
N PHE A 113 -17.22 29.53 -3.33
CA PHE A 113 -15.98 29.37 -2.57
C PHE A 113 -15.66 27.88 -2.37
N ASN A 114 -14.38 27.57 -2.26
CA ASN A 114 -13.93 26.22 -1.95
C ASN A 114 -14.32 25.85 -0.51
N GLU A 115 -15.19 24.84 -0.37
CA GLU A 115 -15.65 24.35 0.94
C GLU A 115 -14.50 23.83 1.81
N GLU A 116 -13.50 23.18 1.22
CA GLU A 116 -12.32 22.69 1.93
C GLU A 116 -11.49 23.85 2.49
N LEU A 117 -11.34 24.95 1.74
CA LEU A 117 -10.69 26.16 2.21
C LEU A 117 -11.42 26.76 3.42
N ILE A 118 -12.75 26.85 3.34
CA ILE A 118 -13.58 27.36 4.43
C ILE A 118 -13.44 26.47 5.67
N ASN A 119 -13.58 25.16 5.50
CA ASN A 119 -13.47 24.19 6.59
C ASN A 119 -12.08 24.22 7.25
N LEU A 120 -11.04 24.35 6.44
CA LEU A 120 -9.66 24.46 6.88
C LEU A 120 -9.41 25.73 7.71
N LEU A 121 -9.98 26.87 7.31
CA LEU A 121 -9.87 28.12 8.07
C LEU A 121 -10.73 28.09 9.34
N ARG A 122 -11.93 27.50 9.28
CA ARG A 122 -12.85 27.33 10.43
C ARG A 122 -12.30 26.42 11.52
N ALA A 123 -11.33 25.54 11.21
CA ALA A 123 -10.65 24.71 12.21
C ALA A 123 -9.83 25.51 13.26
N GLY A 124 -9.86 26.85 13.21
CA GLY A 124 -9.43 27.74 14.30
C GLY A 124 -7.92 27.99 14.37
N LYS A 125 -7.14 27.46 13.42
CA LYS A 125 -5.70 27.70 13.34
C LYS A 125 -5.39 28.90 12.45
N ILE A 126 -4.36 29.66 12.83
CA ILE A 126 -3.78 30.69 11.95
C ILE A 126 -2.90 29.95 10.94
N LEU A 127 -3.15 30.16 9.64
CA LEU A 127 -2.45 29.47 8.56
C LEU A 127 -1.89 30.44 7.53
N THR A 128 -0.64 30.24 7.13
CA THR A 128 -0.02 31.01 6.03
C THR A 128 -0.59 30.57 4.68
N GLY A 129 -0.41 31.39 3.64
CA GLY A 129 -0.83 31.03 2.28
C GLY A 129 -0.18 29.72 1.78
N ASP A 130 1.09 29.47 2.13
CA ASP A 130 1.78 28.22 1.81
C ASP A 130 1.16 27.03 2.52
N GLN A 131 0.89 27.15 3.83
CA GLN A 131 0.27 26.07 4.61
C GLN A 131 -1.14 25.75 4.13
N ILE A 132 -1.90 26.75 3.69
CA ILE A 132 -3.24 26.55 3.11
C ILE A 132 -3.10 25.76 1.80
N ARG A 133 -2.19 26.15 0.90
CA ARG A 133 -1.97 25.45 -0.37
C ARG A 133 -1.53 24.00 -0.17
N GLU A 134 -0.55 23.79 0.72
CA GLU A 134 -0.03 22.45 1.04
C GLU A 134 -1.14 21.52 1.54
N ARG A 135 -1.98 22.00 2.47
CA ARG A 135 -3.09 21.22 3.03
C ARG A 135 -4.24 20.98 2.04
N LEU A 136 -4.41 21.85 1.05
CA LEU A 136 -5.35 21.66 -0.05
C LEU A 136 -4.75 20.84 -1.21
N GLY A 137 -3.52 20.32 -1.07
CA GLY A 137 -2.85 19.52 -2.09
C GLY A 137 -2.50 20.29 -3.37
N ILE A 138 -2.42 21.62 -3.29
CA ILE A 138 -2.17 22.49 -4.46
C ILE A 138 -0.67 22.59 -4.68
N LYS A 139 -0.20 22.15 -5.85
CA LYS A 139 1.21 22.27 -6.21
C LYS A 139 1.55 23.72 -6.57
N PRO A 140 2.79 24.20 -6.29
CA PRO A 140 3.25 25.51 -6.74
C PRO A 140 3.16 25.74 -8.26
N THR A 141 3.17 24.65 -9.04
CA THR A 141 3.03 24.67 -10.50
C THR A 141 1.60 24.92 -10.99
N GLU A 142 0.58 24.72 -10.14
CA GLU A 142 -0.83 24.93 -10.49
C GLU A 142 -1.20 26.43 -10.35
N THR A 143 -0.63 27.27 -11.22
CA THR A 143 -0.69 28.74 -11.12
C THR A 143 -2.11 29.30 -11.03
N GLU A 144 -3.05 28.76 -11.81
CA GLU A 144 -4.46 29.16 -11.77
C GLU A 144 -5.12 28.83 -10.41
N ALA A 145 -4.87 27.63 -9.87
CA ALA A 145 -5.38 27.24 -8.56
C ALA A 145 -4.79 28.10 -7.44
N VAL A 146 -3.48 28.38 -7.50
CA VAL A 146 -2.80 29.28 -6.54
C VAL A 146 -3.40 30.69 -6.56
N LYS A 147 -3.64 31.23 -7.76
CA LYS A 147 -4.25 32.55 -7.95
C LYS A 147 -5.69 32.58 -7.44
N ALA A 148 -6.48 31.55 -7.75
CA ALA A 148 -7.86 31.43 -7.30
C ALA A 148 -7.97 31.36 -5.77
N ILE A 149 -7.12 30.59 -5.08
CA ILE A 149 -7.10 30.57 -3.61
C ILE A 149 -6.75 31.94 -3.04
N SER A 150 -5.76 32.62 -3.63
CA SER A 150 -5.38 33.97 -3.18
C SER A 150 -6.55 34.95 -3.32
N GLN A 151 -7.27 34.91 -4.44
CA GLN A 151 -8.46 35.72 -4.67
C GLN A 151 -9.63 35.35 -3.74
N GLN A 152 -9.81 34.06 -3.45
CA GLN A 152 -10.81 33.59 -2.50
C GLN A 152 -10.54 34.10 -1.09
N LEU A 153 -9.28 34.07 -0.63
CA LEU A 153 -8.90 34.62 0.67
C LEU A 153 -9.20 36.12 0.76
N VAL A 154 -8.84 36.89 -0.28
CA VAL A 154 -9.19 38.33 -0.36
C VAL A 154 -10.71 38.53 -0.33
N GLY A 155 -11.47 37.69 -1.05
CA GLY A 155 -12.93 37.74 -1.04
C GLY A 155 -13.50 37.48 0.36
N LEU A 156 -13.04 36.41 1.03
CA LEU A 156 -13.46 36.06 2.39
C LEU A 156 -13.12 37.16 3.40
N GLU A 157 -11.98 37.84 3.25
CA GLU A 157 -11.61 38.99 4.09
C GLU A 157 -12.50 40.20 3.82
N THR A 158 -12.80 40.47 2.55
CA THR A 158 -13.74 41.53 2.15
C THR A 158 -15.13 41.32 2.75
N TYR A 159 -15.58 40.06 2.84
CA TYR A 159 -16.83 39.69 3.51
C TYR A 159 -16.73 39.68 5.05
N GLY A 160 -15.56 39.94 5.63
CA GLY A 160 -15.36 39.98 7.08
C GLY A 160 -15.36 38.61 7.76
N LEU A 161 -15.17 37.52 7.02
CA LEU A 161 -15.16 36.16 7.57
C LEU A 161 -13.78 35.76 8.11
N ILE A 162 -12.73 36.27 7.48
CA ILE A 162 -11.33 36.04 7.84
C ILE A 162 -10.56 37.36 7.93
N LYS A 163 -9.40 37.33 8.58
CA LYS A 163 -8.49 38.47 8.66
C LYS A 163 -7.04 38.03 8.47
N LEU A 164 -6.28 38.81 7.71
CA LEU A 164 -4.83 38.64 7.63
C LEU A 164 -4.17 39.18 8.91
N THR A 165 -3.42 38.31 9.59
CA THR A 165 -2.61 38.63 10.77
C THR A 165 -1.12 38.50 10.45
N LYS A 166 -0.23 38.91 11.37
CA LYS A 166 1.23 38.71 11.21
C LYS A 166 1.63 37.25 10.99
N GLY A 167 0.82 36.29 11.47
CA GLY A 167 1.08 34.86 11.33
C GLY A 167 0.35 34.18 10.17
N GLY A 168 -0.46 34.91 9.40
CA GLY A 168 -1.28 34.36 8.32
C GLY A 168 -2.78 34.64 8.50
N TRP A 169 -3.59 33.89 7.76
CA TRP A 169 -5.05 34.03 7.73
C TRP A 169 -5.69 33.38 8.95
N LYS A 170 -6.62 34.10 9.57
CA LYS A 170 -7.38 33.63 10.74
C LYS A 170 -8.87 33.80 10.50
N TRP A 171 -9.67 32.80 10.84
CA TRP A 171 -11.12 32.92 10.89
C TRP A 171 -11.54 33.86 12.03
N ILE A 172 -12.38 34.84 11.73
CA ILE A 172 -12.81 35.89 12.68
C ILE A 172 -14.31 35.89 12.97
N GLU A 173 -15.10 35.05 12.29
CA GLU A 173 -16.54 34.96 12.55
C GLU A 173 -16.76 34.54 14.01
N MET A 174 -17.19 35.50 14.83
CA MET A 174 -17.91 35.27 16.07
C MET A 174 -19.35 34.92 15.66
N LEU A 175 -19.81 33.73 16.02
CA LEU A 175 -21.23 33.52 16.29
C LEU A 175 -21.63 34.39 17.49
#